data_AF-D9UH92-F1
#
_entry.id   AF-D9UH92-F1
#
_cell.length_a   1.000
_cell.length_b   1.000
_cell.length_c   1.000
_cell.angle_alpha   90.00
_cell.angle_beta   90.00
_cell.angle_gamma   90.00
#
_symmetry.space_group_name_H-M   'P 1'
#
loop_
_entity.id
_entity.type
_entity.pdbx_description
1 polymer ?
#
loop_
_entity_poly.entity_id
_entity_poly.type
_entity_poly.pdbx_seq_one_letter_code
_entity_poly.pdbx_strand_id
1 'polypeptide(L)'
;MVRGPDRLHREASRRGGGRSAARPRQPLAARAAADRDHDAPGVRAVVRHGPHRRLAHALRRPRRRLRPPAHPPLHRPRRRALRGGLARLPARVEALRPPRRARPPRLPRGRLVIAAVLPEDISTAHHHGTDPHATLFPEEEPFVARAVAKRRAEYTTVRACARRALAALGRPPVPLLPGERGAPRWPAGIVGSMTHCPGYSAAAVAPAQRWRSLGIDAEENAPLPPGVLDMIALPADREALATLPPGGPSWDRVLFSAKESVYKAWFPLARRFLDFSEAELVLSEDGTFAARVLVPGPVRELGGRWAVGDGLVVTAVTVRA
;
A
#
# COMPACT_ATOMS: atom_id res chain seq x y z
N MET A 1 6.94 72.10 43.66
CA MET A 1 7.54 72.91 42.56
C MET A 1 6.59 72.90 41.35
N VAL A 2 6.86 73.76 40.36
CA VAL A 2 6.19 74.06 39.07
C VAL A 2 5.15 73.06 38.50
N ARG A 3 4.09 73.61 37.85
CA ARG A 3 3.00 72.92 37.13
C ARG A 3 3.35 72.55 35.68
N GLY A 4 2.64 71.56 35.09
CA GLY A 4 2.51 71.34 33.64
C GLY A 4 1.10 70.79 33.29
N PRO A 5 0.51 71.06 32.12
CA PRO A 5 -0.96 71.24 32.04
C PRO A 5 -1.76 70.18 31.24
N ASP A 6 -2.79 69.64 31.90
CA ASP A 6 -4.23 69.92 31.64
C ASP A 6 -4.91 69.51 30.28
N ARG A 7 -6.21 69.17 30.40
CA ARG A 7 -7.30 69.09 29.37
C ARG A 7 -7.49 67.83 28.50
N LEU A 8 -8.72 67.31 28.26
CA LEU A 8 -10.06 67.51 28.87
C LEU A 8 -10.97 66.26 28.63
N HIS A 9 -12.14 66.21 29.31
CA HIS A 9 -13.35 65.35 29.22
C HIS A 9 -13.50 64.26 28.12
N ARG A 10 -14.01 63.02 28.33
CA ARG A 10 -15.07 62.39 29.18
C ARG A 10 -16.54 62.79 28.90
N GLU A 11 -17.31 61.81 28.36
CA GLU A 11 -18.68 61.35 28.77
C GLU A 11 -19.88 62.34 28.71
N ALA A 12 -21.15 61.97 28.48
CA ALA A 12 -21.85 60.78 27.94
C ALA A 12 -23.30 61.24 27.52
N SER A 13 -24.47 60.55 27.59
CA SER A 13 -24.94 59.23 28.04
C SER A 13 -26.44 59.00 27.64
N ARG A 14 -26.88 57.74 27.38
CA ARG A 14 -28.29 57.22 27.49
C ARG A 14 -29.33 57.74 26.46
N ARG A 15 -30.55 57.17 26.24
CA ARG A 15 -31.15 55.79 26.36
C ARG A 15 -32.53 55.73 25.63
N GLY A 16 -32.96 54.53 25.20
CA GLY A 16 -34.38 54.16 24.90
C GLY A 16 -34.87 54.43 23.46
N GLY A 17 -35.93 53.78 22.94
CA GLY A 17 -36.63 52.57 23.41
C GLY A 17 -38.17 52.60 23.26
N GLY A 18 -38.76 51.96 22.23
CA GLY A 18 -40.23 51.83 22.12
C GLY A 18 -40.76 51.21 20.80
N ARG A 19 -41.61 50.18 20.92
CA ARG A 19 -42.23 49.37 19.83
C ARG A 19 -43.26 50.13 18.97
N SER A 20 -43.42 49.73 17.69
CA SER A 20 -44.69 49.15 17.17
C SER A 20 -44.47 48.49 15.79
N ALA A 21 -45.52 47.93 15.16
CA ALA A 21 -45.42 46.99 14.03
C ALA A 21 -46.19 47.42 12.75
N ALA A 22 -45.67 47.04 11.58
CA ALA A 22 -46.46 46.83 10.35
C ALA A 22 -45.72 45.95 9.31
N ARG A 23 -46.50 45.16 8.56
CA ARG A 23 -46.23 44.51 7.25
C ARG A 23 -47.55 44.65 6.46
N PRO A 24 -47.61 44.65 5.11
CA PRO A 24 -46.86 43.70 4.26
C PRO A 24 -46.49 44.17 2.82
N ARG A 25 -46.01 43.20 2.00
CA ARG A 25 -45.95 43.16 0.51
C ARG A 25 -45.01 44.15 -0.21
N GLN A 26 -43.97 43.57 -0.82
CA GLN A 26 -43.25 44.08 -2.01
C GLN A 26 -43.01 42.90 -2.99
N PRO A 27 -42.74 43.15 -4.30
CA PRO A 27 -42.91 42.15 -5.37
C PRO A 27 -41.69 41.24 -5.62
N LEU A 28 -41.89 40.20 -6.44
CA LEU A 28 -40.82 39.34 -6.95
C LEU A 28 -40.01 40.05 -8.05
N ALA A 29 -38.69 40.15 -7.88
CA ALA A 29 -37.71 40.18 -8.99
C ALA A 29 -36.26 39.98 -8.50
N ALA A 30 -35.74 38.75 -8.50
CA ALA A 30 -34.31 38.46 -8.62
C ALA A 30 -34.06 36.96 -8.90
N ARG A 31 -33.50 36.63 -10.07
CA ARG A 31 -32.80 35.35 -10.28
C ARG A 31 -31.31 35.62 -10.07
N ALA A 32 -30.75 35.12 -8.97
CA ALA A 32 -29.31 34.97 -8.80
C ALA A 32 -28.92 33.50 -9.03
N ALA A 33 -27.79 33.26 -9.70
CA ALA A 33 -27.31 31.91 -9.93
C ALA A 33 -26.79 31.27 -8.63
N ALA A 34 -26.94 29.95 -8.49
CA ALA A 34 -26.41 29.23 -7.35
C ALA A 34 -24.92 28.98 -7.54
N ASP A 35 -24.10 29.65 -6.73
CA ASP A 35 -22.71 29.26 -6.52
C ASP A 35 -22.66 28.04 -5.58
N ARG A 36 -21.74 27.10 -5.85
CA ARG A 36 -21.58 25.82 -5.13
C ARG A 36 -20.16 25.28 -5.24
N ASP A 37 -19.19 26.02 -4.70
CA ASP A 37 -17.91 25.39 -4.33
C ASP A 37 -18.11 24.46 -3.12
N HIS A 38 -17.74 23.19 -3.31
CA HIS A 38 -17.50 22.20 -2.26
C HIS A 38 -16.23 21.44 -2.66
N ASP A 39 -15.08 21.98 -2.26
CA ASP A 39 -13.79 21.38 -2.55
C ASP A 39 -13.59 20.08 -1.76
N ALA A 40 -13.14 19.03 -2.43
CA ALA A 40 -13.00 17.68 -1.89
C ALA A 40 -11.58 17.18 -2.17
N PRO A 41 -10.75 16.89 -1.14
CA PRO A 41 -9.32 16.66 -1.30
C PRO A 41 -9.01 15.32 -1.98
N GLY A 42 -8.93 15.34 -3.31
CA GLY A 42 -8.65 14.16 -4.14
C GLY A 42 -7.25 13.57 -3.92
N VAL A 43 -7.19 12.34 -3.41
CA VAL A 43 -5.94 11.61 -3.14
C VAL A 43 -5.15 11.35 -4.44
N ARG A 44 -3.99 12.00 -4.59
CA ARG A 44 -3.06 11.77 -5.71
C ARG A 44 -1.90 10.86 -5.30
N ALA A 45 -2.00 9.58 -5.60
CA ALA A 45 -0.85 8.66 -5.54
C ALA A 45 0.13 8.96 -6.69
N VAL A 46 1.22 9.70 -6.41
CA VAL A 46 2.20 10.14 -7.42
C VAL A 46 3.49 9.34 -7.33
N VAL A 47 3.55 8.20 -8.03
CA VAL A 47 4.82 7.51 -8.33
C VAL A 47 5.30 7.95 -9.72
N ARG A 48 6.15 8.96 -9.76
CA ARG A 48 6.82 9.43 -10.98
C ARG A 48 8.28 8.98 -11.02
N HIS A 49 8.57 7.89 -11.75
CA HIS A 49 9.95 7.55 -12.07
C HIS A 49 10.51 8.50 -13.13
N GLY A 50 11.50 9.31 -12.74
CA GLY A 50 12.23 10.20 -13.65
C GLY A 50 13.31 9.45 -14.44
N PRO A 51 13.41 9.63 -15.76
CA PRO A 51 14.44 8.95 -16.56
C PRO A 51 15.83 9.58 -16.38
N HIS A 52 16.86 8.75 -16.32
CA HIS A 52 18.23 9.19 -16.58
C HIS A 52 18.45 9.38 -18.09
N ARG A 53 19.02 10.51 -18.49
CA ARG A 53 19.72 10.70 -19.77
C ARG A 53 20.92 11.62 -19.56
N ARG A 54 22.06 11.28 -20.14
CA ARG A 54 23.15 12.24 -20.41
C ARG A 54 22.88 12.97 -21.75
N LEU A 55 23.66 14.00 -22.03
CA LEU A 55 23.36 15.12 -22.92
C LEU A 55 23.39 14.81 -24.44
N ALA A 56 22.60 15.58 -25.19
CA ALA A 56 22.88 16.07 -26.54
C ALA A 56 22.10 17.38 -26.76
N HIS A 57 22.61 18.32 -27.56
CA HIS A 57 22.01 19.65 -27.74
C HIS A 57 20.86 19.69 -28.78
N ALA A 58 20.18 20.84 -28.88
CA ALA A 58 18.83 20.96 -29.42
C ALA A 58 18.73 21.40 -30.89
N LEU A 59 17.68 20.93 -31.56
CA LEU A 59 17.13 21.52 -32.78
C LEU A 59 15.67 21.92 -32.56
N ARG A 60 15.28 23.13 -32.99
CA ARG A 60 13.90 23.65 -32.91
C ARG A 60 13.14 23.35 -34.21
N ARG A 61 11.98 22.71 -34.16
CA ARG A 61 10.77 23.02 -34.97
C ARG A 61 9.48 22.49 -34.28
N PRO A 62 8.27 22.98 -34.65
CA PRO A 62 7.16 23.10 -33.69
C PRO A 62 5.93 22.21 -33.96
N ARG A 63 4.94 22.36 -33.05
CA ARG A 63 3.52 21.92 -33.03
C ARG A 63 3.19 20.78 -32.05
N ARG A 64 2.04 20.96 -31.37
CA ARG A 64 1.55 20.17 -30.23
C ARG A 64 1.29 18.70 -30.59
N ARG A 65 1.84 17.76 -29.83
CA ARG A 65 1.26 16.43 -29.58
C ARG A 65 1.50 16.05 -28.12
N LEU A 66 0.49 15.49 -27.45
CA LEU A 66 0.60 14.98 -26.08
C LEU A 66 1.37 13.65 -26.09
N ARG A 67 2.13 13.36 -25.01
CA ARG A 67 2.78 12.06 -24.82
C ARG A 67 1.80 11.04 -24.20
N PRO A 68 1.82 9.77 -24.62
CA PRO A 68 1.08 8.70 -23.94
C PRO A 68 1.71 8.34 -22.58
N PRO A 69 0.95 7.69 -21.67
CA PRO A 69 1.46 7.18 -20.40
C PRO A 69 2.43 5.99 -20.58
N ALA A 70 3.18 5.67 -19.52
CA ALA A 70 4.30 4.72 -19.55
C ALA A 70 3.89 3.23 -19.39
N HIS A 71 2.77 2.82 -19.98
CA HIS A 71 2.37 1.41 -20.10
C HIS A 71 1.85 1.12 -21.52
N PRO A 72 2.31 0.06 -22.22
CA PRO A 72 1.80 -0.29 -23.54
C PRO A 72 0.33 -0.75 -23.48
N PRO A 73 -0.57 -0.21 -24.32
CA PRO A 73 -1.93 -0.71 -24.40
C PRO A 73 -2.00 -2.03 -25.17
N LEU A 74 -2.65 -3.03 -24.57
CA LEU A 74 -3.26 -4.20 -25.22
C LEU A 74 -2.40 -4.91 -26.30
N HIS A 75 -1.42 -5.69 -25.86
CA HIS A 75 -0.88 -6.75 -26.71
C HIS A 75 -1.92 -7.87 -26.85
N ARG A 76 -2.85 -7.75 -27.81
CA ARG A 76 -3.78 -8.84 -28.16
C ARG A 76 -3.00 -9.97 -28.85
N PRO A 77 -2.82 -11.17 -28.25
CA PRO A 77 -2.42 -12.33 -29.03
C PRO A 77 -3.55 -12.67 -30.01
N ARG A 78 -3.22 -12.91 -31.28
CA ARG A 78 -4.20 -13.43 -32.25
C ARG A 78 -4.62 -14.83 -31.81
N ARG A 79 -5.80 -14.96 -31.21
CA ARG A 79 -6.40 -16.28 -30.91
C ARG A 79 -6.61 -17.03 -32.23
N ARG A 80 -5.74 -17.99 -32.53
CA ARG A 80 -6.03 -19.02 -33.54
C ARG A 80 -7.16 -19.86 -32.95
N ALA A 81 -8.27 -20.01 -33.67
CA ALA A 81 -9.41 -20.78 -33.17
C ALA A 81 -9.02 -22.25 -33.04
N LEU A 82 -9.03 -22.79 -31.82
CA LEU A 82 -9.01 -24.22 -31.60
C LEU A 82 -10.35 -24.79 -32.07
N ARG A 83 -10.35 -25.50 -33.20
CA ARG A 83 -11.49 -26.33 -33.61
C ARG A 83 -11.52 -27.57 -32.71
N GLY A 84 -12.29 -27.48 -31.64
CA GLY A 84 -12.55 -28.55 -30.68
C GLY A 84 -13.53 -28.03 -29.63
N GLY A 85 -14.68 -28.70 -29.48
CA GLY A 85 -15.73 -28.27 -28.55
C GLY A 85 -15.36 -28.44 -27.07
N LEU A 86 -16.25 -28.01 -26.18
CA LEU A 86 -16.07 -27.96 -24.72
C LEU A 86 -15.84 -29.33 -24.01
N ALA A 87 -15.80 -30.43 -24.76
CA ALA A 87 -15.66 -31.79 -24.25
C ALA A 87 -14.19 -32.24 -24.11
N ARG A 88 -13.42 -31.60 -23.21
CA ARG A 88 -12.15 -32.11 -22.61
C ARG A 88 -11.51 -31.20 -21.54
N LEU A 89 -12.31 -30.49 -20.74
CA LEU A 89 -11.79 -29.91 -19.49
C LEU A 89 -11.64 -31.03 -18.43
N PRO A 90 -10.45 -31.27 -17.84
CA PRO A 90 -10.31 -32.21 -16.74
C PRO A 90 -10.96 -31.65 -15.48
N ALA A 91 -11.94 -32.37 -14.94
CA ALA A 91 -12.62 -31.96 -13.72
C ALA A 91 -11.78 -32.32 -12.49
N ARG A 92 -11.42 -31.31 -11.68
CA ARG A 92 -11.87 -31.16 -10.27
C ARG A 92 -11.21 -29.98 -9.58
N VAL A 93 -12.03 -29.16 -8.92
CA VAL A 93 -11.57 -28.24 -7.87
C VAL A 93 -11.37 -29.09 -6.61
N GLU A 94 -10.13 -29.55 -6.39
CA GLU A 94 -9.80 -30.35 -5.21
C GLU A 94 -8.58 -29.78 -4.48
N ALA A 95 -8.85 -29.17 -3.32
CA ALA A 95 -7.90 -28.80 -2.28
C ALA A 95 -6.69 -27.92 -2.64
N LEU A 96 -6.94 -26.71 -3.15
CA LEU A 96 -6.30 -25.55 -2.51
C LEU A 96 -6.87 -25.49 -1.08
N ARG A 97 -6.12 -25.98 -0.10
CA ARG A 97 -6.48 -25.91 1.33
C ARG A 97 -5.46 -25.05 2.07
N PRO A 98 -5.87 -24.23 3.04
CA PRO A 98 -4.92 -23.63 3.98
C PRO A 98 -4.13 -24.73 4.71
N PRO A 99 -2.91 -24.44 5.17
CA PRO A 99 -2.18 -25.35 6.05
C PRO A 99 -3.03 -25.68 7.29
N ARG A 100 -3.02 -26.95 7.73
CA ARG A 100 -3.88 -27.47 8.80
C ARG A 100 -3.94 -26.52 10.01
N ARG A 101 -5.15 -26.12 10.40
CA ARG A 101 -5.51 -25.29 11.57
C ARG A 101 -4.43 -25.27 12.67
N ALA A 102 -3.56 -24.27 12.61
CA ALA A 102 -2.93 -23.78 13.82
C ALA A 102 -4.03 -23.11 14.67
N ARG A 103 -3.96 -23.22 16.00
CA ARG A 103 -4.81 -22.38 16.86
C ARG A 103 -4.51 -20.92 16.51
N PRO A 104 -5.49 -20.08 16.15
CA PRO A 104 -5.22 -18.71 15.74
C PRO A 104 -4.46 -18.01 16.88
N PRO A 105 -3.33 -17.34 16.60
CA PRO A 105 -2.60 -16.62 17.62
C PRO A 105 -3.54 -15.58 18.21
N ARG A 106 -3.73 -15.61 19.55
CA ARG A 106 -4.43 -14.53 20.23
C ARG A 106 -3.62 -13.26 19.96
N LEU A 107 -4.17 -12.34 19.17
CA LEU A 107 -3.53 -11.05 18.93
C LEU A 107 -3.20 -10.43 20.30
N PRO A 108 -1.95 -10.00 20.53
CA PRO A 108 -1.56 -9.45 21.81
C PRO A 108 -2.39 -8.20 22.12
N ARG A 109 -2.63 -7.91 23.39
CA ARG A 109 -3.27 -6.65 23.81
C ARG A 109 -2.28 -5.49 23.59
N GLY A 110 -2.30 -4.96 22.38
CA GLY A 110 -1.40 -3.93 21.85
C GLY A 110 -1.70 -3.70 20.37
N ARG A 111 -0.94 -2.83 19.71
CA ARG A 111 -1.14 -2.56 18.28
C ARG A 111 -0.78 -3.75 17.40
N LEU A 112 -1.43 -3.88 16.24
CA LEU A 112 -1.09 -4.84 15.21
C LEU A 112 0.36 -4.64 14.72
N VAL A 113 1.12 -5.74 14.69
CA VAL A 113 2.52 -5.77 14.23
C VAL A 113 2.71 -6.88 13.21
N ILE A 114 3.60 -6.67 12.23
CA ILE A 114 3.89 -7.66 11.18
C ILE A 114 4.37 -9.02 11.73
N ALA A 115 4.96 -9.04 12.94
CA ALA A 115 5.35 -10.26 13.62
C ALA A 115 4.18 -11.23 13.87
N ALA A 116 2.93 -10.73 14.00
CA ALA A 116 1.75 -11.57 14.26
C ALA A 116 1.43 -12.57 13.13
N VAL A 117 1.90 -12.30 11.91
CA VAL A 117 1.74 -13.17 10.72
C VAL A 117 3.02 -13.94 10.34
N LEU A 118 4.10 -13.81 11.11
CA LEU A 118 5.40 -14.40 10.82
C LEU A 118 5.83 -15.44 11.87
N PRO A 119 6.60 -16.47 11.49
CA PRO A 119 7.31 -17.35 12.43
C PRO A 119 8.31 -16.61 13.31
N GLU A 120 8.49 -17.09 14.54
CA GLU A 120 9.39 -16.51 15.55
C GLU A 120 10.87 -16.48 15.13
N ASP A 121 11.29 -17.34 14.18
CA ASP A 121 12.65 -17.36 13.64
C ASP A 121 12.89 -16.36 12.48
N ILE A 122 11.98 -15.40 12.29
CA ILE A 122 12.12 -14.25 11.37
C ILE A 122 12.17 -12.95 12.19
N SER A 123 13.26 -12.21 12.07
CA SER A 123 13.42 -10.91 12.73
C SER A 123 12.57 -9.84 12.02
N THR A 124 11.91 -9.00 12.82
CA THR A 124 11.05 -7.93 12.29
C THR A 124 11.26 -6.62 13.04
N ALA A 125 10.95 -5.52 12.36
CA ALA A 125 10.74 -4.24 13.00
C ALA A 125 9.74 -3.41 12.19
N HIS A 126 9.04 -2.52 12.87
CA HIS A 126 8.01 -1.66 12.29
C HIS A 126 8.08 -0.25 12.88
N HIS A 127 7.23 0.63 12.38
CA HIS A 127 6.96 1.97 12.91
C HIS A 127 5.53 2.39 12.53
N HIS A 128 4.86 3.14 13.41
CA HIS A 128 3.58 3.78 13.10
C HIS A 128 3.81 5.25 12.78
N GLY A 129 3.33 5.71 11.62
CA GLY A 129 3.67 7.02 11.07
C GLY A 129 5.15 7.15 10.67
N THR A 130 5.60 8.38 10.44
CA THR A 130 7.00 8.70 10.12
C THR A 130 7.89 8.57 11.36
N ASP A 131 9.04 7.91 11.22
CA ASP A 131 10.09 7.85 12.24
C ASP A 131 10.96 9.12 12.16
N PRO A 132 10.95 10.03 13.17
CA PRO A 132 11.68 11.29 13.11
C PRO A 132 13.20 11.13 13.33
N HIS A 133 13.64 9.94 13.77
CA HIS A 133 15.06 9.62 13.97
C HIS A 133 15.62 8.75 12.83
N ALA A 134 14.79 8.34 11.88
CA ALA A 134 15.21 7.58 10.71
C ALA A 134 16.02 8.46 9.74
N THR A 135 17.29 8.12 9.58
CA THR A 135 18.21 8.72 8.60
C THR A 135 18.34 7.87 7.33
N LEU A 136 18.88 8.45 6.26
CA LEU A 136 19.32 7.71 5.08
C LEU A 136 20.84 7.55 5.09
N PHE A 137 21.31 6.46 4.51
CA PHE A 137 22.71 6.34 4.11
C PHE A 137 22.98 7.18 2.84
N PRO A 138 24.19 7.74 2.64
CA PRO A 138 24.51 8.53 1.45
C PRO A 138 24.24 7.83 0.11
N GLU A 139 24.33 6.50 0.07
CA GLU A 139 24.05 5.67 -1.10
C GLU A 139 22.54 5.47 -1.34
N GLU A 140 21.71 5.67 -0.31
CA GLU A 140 20.24 5.57 -0.39
C GLU A 140 19.59 6.87 -0.89
N GLU A 141 20.24 8.01 -0.65
CA GLU A 141 19.78 9.36 -1.01
C GLU A 141 19.43 9.56 -2.50
N PRO A 142 20.24 9.11 -3.50
CA PRO A 142 19.96 9.34 -4.91
C PRO A 142 18.61 8.78 -5.40
N PHE A 143 18.11 7.72 -4.75
CA PHE A 143 16.83 7.09 -5.08
C PHE A 143 15.61 7.90 -4.65
N VAL A 144 15.78 8.89 -3.75
CA VAL A 144 14.72 9.79 -3.27
C VAL A 144 15.04 11.28 -3.43
N ALA A 145 16.16 11.65 -4.07
CA ALA A 145 16.54 13.03 -4.36
C ALA A 145 15.52 13.84 -5.22
N ARG A 146 14.53 13.17 -5.82
CA ARG A 146 13.39 13.79 -6.54
C ARG A 146 12.02 13.34 -6.02
N ALA A 147 11.97 12.68 -4.87
CA ALA A 147 10.73 12.23 -4.25
C ALA A 147 10.03 13.37 -3.50
N VAL A 148 8.69 13.36 -3.48
CA VAL A 148 7.91 14.24 -2.61
C VAL A 148 8.14 13.89 -1.13
N ALA A 149 7.96 14.86 -0.22
CA ALA A 149 8.30 14.70 1.20
C ALA A 149 7.70 13.42 1.84
N LYS A 150 6.41 13.13 1.61
CA LYS A 150 5.76 11.88 2.05
C LYS A 150 6.52 10.64 1.56
N ARG A 151 6.86 10.59 0.27
CA ARG A 151 7.56 9.45 -0.34
C ARG A 151 8.98 9.27 0.19
N ARG A 152 9.68 10.37 0.48
CA ARG A 152 10.97 10.36 1.15
C ARG A 152 10.84 9.80 2.57
N ALA A 153 9.89 10.29 3.36
CA ALA A 153 9.63 9.84 4.73
C ALA A 153 9.31 8.33 4.83
N GLU A 154 8.44 7.81 3.95
CA GLU A 154 8.15 6.37 3.82
C GLU A 154 9.42 5.55 3.54
N TYR A 155 10.16 5.95 2.49
CA TYR A 155 11.35 5.26 2.01
C TYR A 155 12.47 5.19 3.07
N THR A 156 12.60 6.25 3.88
CA THR A 156 13.53 6.35 5.01
C THR A 156 13.05 5.52 6.21
N THR A 157 11.78 5.65 6.61
CA THR A 157 11.20 4.96 7.76
C THR A 157 11.28 3.43 7.60
N VAL A 158 10.91 2.90 6.43
CA VAL A 158 10.97 1.45 6.17
C VAL A 158 12.40 0.90 6.15
N ARG A 159 13.40 1.74 5.80
CA ARG A 159 14.83 1.39 5.86
C ARG A 159 15.38 1.41 7.27
N ALA A 160 14.96 2.35 8.12
CA ALA A 160 15.26 2.29 9.54
C ALA A 160 14.66 1.04 10.19
N CYS A 161 13.42 0.66 9.84
CA CYS A 161 12.83 -0.62 10.25
C CYS A 161 13.69 -1.81 9.81
N ALA A 162 14.07 -1.88 8.53
CA ALA A 162 14.89 -2.98 8.02
C ALA A 162 16.27 -3.07 8.68
N ARG A 163 16.92 -1.94 9.00
CA ARG A 163 18.18 -1.92 9.74
C ARG A 163 18.01 -2.31 11.21
N ARG A 164 16.91 -1.96 11.87
CA ARG A 164 16.56 -2.47 13.21
C ARG A 164 16.39 -3.99 13.20
N ALA A 165 15.68 -4.54 12.21
CA ALA A 165 15.49 -5.98 12.08
C ALA A 165 16.81 -6.74 11.76
N LEU A 166 17.70 -6.14 10.95
CA LEU A 166 19.06 -6.64 10.71
C LEU A 166 19.92 -6.63 11.98
N ALA A 167 19.88 -5.56 12.77
CA ALA A 167 20.62 -5.45 14.03
C ALA A 167 20.19 -6.53 15.05
N ALA A 168 18.90 -6.86 15.10
CA ALA A 168 18.38 -7.97 15.91
C ALA A 168 18.82 -9.38 15.42
N LEU A 169 19.35 -9.50 14.19
CA LEU A 169 20.06 -10.70 13.70
C LEU A 169 21.59 -10.59 13.86
N GLY A 170 22.09 -9.64 14.66
CA GLY A 170 23.53 -9.39 14.84
C GLY A 170 24.23 -8.89 13.56
N ARG A 171 23.50 -8.30 12.61
CA ARG A 171 24.08 -7.75 11.37
C ARG A 171 24.31 -6.24 11.49
N PRO A 172 25.45 -5.72 11.00
CA PRO A 172 25.71 -4.28 11.02
C PRO A 172 24.70 -3.53 10.11
N PRO A 173 24.43 -2.25 10.39
CA PRO A 173 23.60 -1.42 9.53
C PRO A 173 24.32 -1.13 8.21
N VAL A 174 23.61 -1.29 7.08
CA VAL A 174 24.12 -1.07 5.72
C VAL A 174 23.09 -0.32 4.86
N PRO A 175 23.48 0.33 3.75
CA PRO A 175 22.54 0.89 2.78
C PRO A 175 21.74 -0.22 2.07
N LEU A 176 20.41 -0.08 2.05
CA LEU A 176 19.47 -1.05 1.48
C LEU A 176 18.93 -0.54 0.15
N LEU A 177 19.75 -0.64 -0.88
CA LEU A 177 19.48 -0.05 -2.19
C LEU A 177 18.40 -0.82 -2.97
N PRO A 178 17.57 -0.14 -3.78
CA PRO A 178 16.71 -0.79 -4.77
C PRO A 178 17.50 -1.63 -5.79
N GLY A 179 17.07 -2.87 -5.99
CA GLY A 179 17.51 -3.78 -7.04
C GLY A 179 16.61 -3.75 -8.26
N GLU A 180 16.61 -4.84 -9.02
CA GLU A 180 15.69 -5.03 -10.14
C GLU A 180 14.22 -4.91 -9.67
N ARG A 181 13.39 -4.21 -10.46
CA ARG A 181 11.98 -3.92 -10.15
C ARG A 181 11.72 -3.28 -8.78
N GLY A 182 12.75 -2.67 -8.17
CA GLY A 182 12.67 -2.04 -6.86
C GLY A 182 12.81 -2.97 -5.65
N ALA A 183 12.95 -4.29 -5.87
CA ALA A 183 13.15 -5.25 -4.77
C ALA A 183 14.43 -4.91 -3.98
N PRO A 184 14.42 -4.91 -2.64
CA PRO A 184 15.60 -4.50 -1.85
C PRO A 184 16.81 -5.41 -2.09
N ARG A 185 18.01 -4.82 -2.15
CA ARG A 185 19.27 -5.55 -2.06
C ARG A 185 19.59 -5.83 -0.60
N TRP A 186 19.49 -7.09 -0.20
CA TRP A 186 19.82 -7.55 1.15
C TRP A 186 21.31 -7.87 1.29
N PRO A 187 21.86 -7.87 2.53
CA PRO A 187 23.20 -8.36 2.80
C PRO A 187 23.39 -9.82 2.36
N ALA A 188 24.63 -10.22 2.08
CA ALA A 188 24.96 -11.61 1.78
C ALA A 188 24.50 -12.54 2.93
N GLY A 189 23.82 -13.63 2.58
CA GLY A 189 23.26 -14.58 3.55
C GLY A 189 21.97 -14.12 4.27
N ILE A 190 21.34 -13.02 3.85
CA ILE A 190 20.04 -12.56 4.36
C ILE A 190 19.00 -12.56 3.24
N VAL A 191 17.79 -13.02 3.56
CA VAL A 191 16.56 -12.76 2.79
C VAL A 191 15.66 -11.82 3.57
N GLY A 192 14.77 -11.11 2.87
CA GLY A 192 13.87 -10.17 3.54
C GLY A 192 12.85 -9.51 2.62
N SER A 193 11.93 -8.76 3.23
CA SER A 193 10.92 -7.98 2.54
C SER A 193 10.57 -6.70 3.33
N MET A 194 9.93 -5.76 2.67
CA MET A 194 9.59 -4.42 3.19
C MET A 194 8.20 -4.03 2.70
N THR A 195 7.41 -3.39 3.56
CA THR A 195 6.12 -2.79 3.19
C THR A 195 5.85 -1.50 3.97
N HIS A 196 4.94 -0.68 3.48
CA HIS A 196 4.55 0.61 4.00
C HIS A 196 3.20 1.02 3.41
N CYS A 197 2.31 1.51 4.25
CA CYS A 197 1.07 2.16 3.86
C CYS A 197 0.96 3.49 4.65
N PRO A 198 -0.06 4.33 4.42
CA PRO A 198 -0.26 5.50 5.28
C PRO A 198 -0.39 5.07 6.75
N GLY A 199 0.40 5.70 7.62
CA GLY A 199 0.42 5.37 9.04
C GLY A 199 1.23 4.13 9.45
N TYR A 200 1.83 3.36 8.53
CA TYR A 200 2.63 2.16 8.87
C TYR A 200 3.85 1.95 7.98
N SER A 201 4.90 1.35 8.53
CA SER A 201 6.06 0.86 7.80
C SER A 201 6.66 -0.33 8.52
N ALA A 202 7.04 -1.38 7.79
CA ALA A 202 7.57 -2.61 8.37
C ALA A 202 8.59 -3.30 7.47
N ALA A 203 9.49 -4.05 8.10
CA ALA A 203 10.46 -4.90 7.45
C ALA A 203 10.61 -6.22 8.20
N ALA A 204 10.86 -7.29 7.46
CA ALA A 204 11.15 -8.62 7.97
C ALA A 204 12.40 -9.16 7.27
N VAL A 205 13.31 -9.78 8.03
CA VAL A 205 14.57 -10.37 7.54
C VAL A 205 14.86 -11.69 8.24
N ALA A 206 15.51 -12.61 7.53
CA ALA A 206 15.88 -13.91 8.06
C ALA A 206 17.18 -14.45 7.44
N PRO A 207 17.90 -15.39 8.11
CA PRO A 207 19.06 -16.06 7.54
C PRO A 207 18.67 -16.91 6.31
N ALA A 208 19.37 -16.72 5.19
CA ALA A 208 19.11 -17.41 3.93
C ALA A 208 19.27 -18.95 4.04
N GLN A 209 20.00 -19.43 5.06
CA GLN A 209 20.20 -20.85 5.36
C GLN A 209 18.95 -21.53 5.96
N ARG A 210 17.97 -20.76 6.44
CA ARG A 210 16.69 -21.26 6.97
C ARG A 210 15.50 -20.90 6.08
N TRP A 211 15.65 -19.87 5.25
CA TRP A 211 14.58 -19.26 4.47
C TRP A 211 15.08 -18.91 3.06
N ARG A 212 14.49 -19.55 2.04
CA ARG A 212 14.74 -19.24 0.62
C ARG A 212 14.22 -17.87 0.21
N SER A 213 13.08 -17.46 0.76
CA SER A 213 12.45 -16.16 0.48
C SER A 213 11.36 -15.85 1.51
N LEU A 214 10.99 -14.57 1.60
CA LEU A 214 9.80 -14.12 2.32
C LEU A 214 9.24 -12.86 1.66
N GLY A 215 7.93 -12.68 1.77
CA GLY A 215 7.20 -11.51 1.31
C GLY A 215 6.28 -11.03 2.42
N ILE A 216 6.28 -9.73 2.68
CA ILE A 216 5.35 -9.10 3.64
C ILE A 216 4.57 -8.00 2.96
N ASP A 217 3.36 -7.77 3.45
CA ASP A 217 2.59 -6.61 3.06
C ASP A 217 1.71 -6.05 4.19
N ALA A 218 1.36 -4.78 4.10
CA ALA A 218 0.53 -4.06 5.05
C ALA A 218 -0.24 -2.95 4.34
N GLU A 219 -1.53 -2.86 4.61
CA GLU A 219 -2.50 -1.99 3.93
C GLU A 219 -3.48 -1.39 4.95
N GLU A 220 -4.16 -0.31 4.59
CA GLU A 220 -5.31 0.17 5.38
C GLU A 220 -6.48 -0.83 5.26
N ASN A 221 -7.10 -1.24 6.37
CA ASN A 221 -8.31 -2.07 6.39
C ASN A 221 -9.54 -1.26 6.00
N ALA A 222 -9.58 -0.88 4.73
CA ALA A 222 -10.67 -0.21 4.05
C ALA A 222 -10.89 -0.87 2.67
N PRO A 223 -12.12 -0.84 2.11
CA PRO A 223 -12.42 -1.42 0.80
C PRO A 223 -11.48 -0.93 -0.30
N LEU A 224 -11.30 -1.74 -1.33
CA LEU A 224 -10.60 -1.34 -2.55
C LEU A 224 -11.41 -0.26 -3.29
N PRO A 225 -10.74 0.65 -4.03
CA PRO A 225 -11.45 1.55 -4.94
C PRO A 225 -12.27 0.77 -5.99
N PRO A 226 -13.43 1.28 -6.44
CA PRO A 226 -14.27 0.60 -7.43
C PRO A 226 -13.49 0.16 -8.68
N GLY A 227 -13.71 -1.09 -9.11
CA GLY A 227 -13.03 -1.70 -10.26
C GLY A 227 -11.64 -2.27 -9.95
N VAL A 228 -10.99 -1.95 -8.82
CA VAL A 228 -9.65 -2.49 -8.51
C VAL A 228 -9.72 -3.98 -8.20
N LEU A 229 -10.75 -4.45 -7.48
CA LEU A 229 -10.99 -5.88 -7.28
C LEU A 229 -11.11 -6.62 -8.64
N ASP A 230 -11.70 -5.97 -9.65
CA ASP A 230 -11.88 -6.56 -10.97
C ASP A 230 -10.59 -6.71 -11.78
N MET A 231 -9.55 -5.95 -11.43
CA MET A 231 -8.22 -6.03 -12.04
C MET A 231 -7.32 -7.07 -11.38
N ILE A 232 -7.58 -7.44 -10.11
CA ILE A 232 -6.70 -8.32 -9.33
C ILE A 232 -7.25 -9.72 -9.07
N ALA A 233 -8.58 -9.90 -9.12
CA ALA A 233 -9.23 -11.15 -8.71
C ALA A 233 -9.72 -11.98 -9.90
N LEU A 234 -9.20 -13.20 -10.00
CA LEU A 234 -9.73 -14.28 -10.84
C LEU A 234 -11.15 -14.67 -10.38
N PRO A 235 -11.95 -15.34 -11.22
CA PRO A 235 -13.25 -15.89 -10.81
C PRO A 235 -13.16 -16.74 -9.53
N ALA A 236 -12.18 -17.65 -9.45
CA ALA A 236 -11.94 -18.49 -8.28
C ALA A 236 -11.65 -17.69 -6.99
N ASP A 237 -10.89 -16.60 -7.08
CA ASP A 237 -10.64 -15.73 -5.92
C ASP A 237 -11.95 -15.11 -5.40
N ARG A 238 -12.85 -14.72 -6.32
CA ARG A 238 -14.15 -14.10 -6.00
C ARG A 238 -15.14 -15.11 -5.44
N GLU A 239 -15.16 -16.32 -5.99
CA GLU A 239 -15.93 -17.45 -5.46
C GLU A 239 -15.47 -17.79 -4.03
N ALA A 240 -14.16 -17.79 -3.78
CA ALA A 240 -13.62 -17.95 -2.43
C ALA A 240 -14.00 -16.76 -1.51
N LEU A 241 -13.84 -15.51 -1.96
CA LEU A 241 -14.24 -14.32 -1.21
C LEU A 241 -15.74 -14.33 -0.83
N ALA A 242 -16.62 -14.83 -1.72
CA ALA A 242 -18.06 -14.90 -1.49
C ALA A 242 -18.48 -15.91 -0.40
N THR A 243 -17.58 -16.78 0.05
CA THR A 243 -17.83 -17.71 1.18
C THR A 243 -17.48 -17.11 2.55
N LEU A 244 -16.79 -15.96 2.59
CA LEU A 244 -16.31 -15.34 3.82
C LEU A 244 -17.42 -14.48 4.47
N PRO A 245 -17.45 -14.35 5.81
CA PRO A 245 -18.54 -13.65 6.50
C PRO A 245 -18.55 -12.15 6.18
N PRO A 246 -19.72 -11.56 5.86
CA PRO A 246 -19.82 -10.15 5.43
C PRO A 246 -19.58 -9.14 6.56
N GLY A 247 -19.53 -9.58 7.83
CA GLY A 247 -19.12 -8.77 8.97
C GLY A 247 -17.62 -8.85 9.30
N GLY A 248 -16.81 -9.41 8.39
CA GLY A 248 -15.35 -9.52 8.53
C GLY A 248 -14.59 -8.22 8.20
N PRO A 249 -13.25 -8.30 8.02
CA PRO A 249 -12.46 -7.20 7.46
C PRO A 249 -12.82 -6.90 6.00
N SER A 250 -12.15 -5.90 5.41
CA SER A 250 -12.22 -5.67 3.95
C SER A 250 -11.54 -6.82 3.20
N TRP A 251 -12.29 -7.91 2.96
CA TRP A 251 -11.75 -9.17 2.39
C TRP A 251 -11.10 -8.99 1.01
N ASP A 252 -11.61 -8.06 0.22
CA ASP A 252 -11.05 -7.59 -1.04
C ASP A 252 -9.64 -7.00 -0.86
N ARG A 253 -9.45 -6.21 0.20
CA ARG A 253 -8.14 -5.69 0.62
C ARG A 253 -7.22 -6.77 1.17
N VAL A 254 -7.75 -7.74 1.93
CA VAL A 254 -6.97 -8.90 2.41
C VAL A 254 -6.45 -9.72 1.23
N LEU A 255 -7.26 -9.94 0.19
CA LEU A 255 -6.82 -10.57 -1.06
C LEU A 255 -5.71 -9.76 -1.75
N PHE A 256 -5.89 -8.45 -1.90
CA PHE A 256 -4.87 -7.57 -2.50
C PHE A 256 -3.52 -7.67 -1.79
N SER A 257 -3.51 -7.48 -0.47
CA SER A 257 -2.29 -7.56 0.34
C SER A 257 -1.66 -8.96 0.30
N ALA A 258 -2.48 -10.01 0.33
CA ALA A 258 -2.00 -11.39 0.21
C ALA A 258 -1.32 -11.64 -1.16
N LYS A 259 -1.85 -11.09 -2.26
CA LYS A 259 -1.19 -11.17 -3.58
C LYS A 259 0.09 -10.33 -3.66
N GLU A 260 0.13 -9.14 -3.05
CA GLU A 260 1.37 -8.36 -2.87
C GLU A 260 2.45 -9.19 -2.14
N SER A 261 2.10 -9.86 -1.04
CA SER A 261 2.98 -10.77 -0.29
C SER A 261 3.44 -11.97 -1.13
N VAL A 262 2.56 -12.57 -1.93
CA VAL A 262 2.92 -13.65 -2.87
C VAL A 262 3.94 -13.16 -3.90
N TYR A 263 3.71 -12.01 -4.54
CA TYR A 263 4.67 -11.42 -5.48
C TYR A 263 6.03 -11.14 -4.81
N LYS A 264 6.02 -10.55 -3.60
CA LYS A 264 7.24 -10.22 -2.85
C LYS A 264 8.03 -11.46 -2.44
N ALA A 265 7.37 -12.58 -2.12
CA ALA A 265 8.03 -13.86 -1.82
C ALA A 265 8.52 -14.59 -3.09
N TRP A 266 7.78 -14.50 -4.20
CA TRP A 266 8.07 -15.21 -5.45
C TRP A 266 9.15 -14.51 -6.30
N PHE A 267 9.17 -13.18 -6.34
CA PHE A 267 10.09 -12.41 -7.20
C PHE A 267 11.59 -12.73 -6.98
N PRO A 268 12.10 -12.80 -5.73
CA PRO A 268 13.51 -13.13 -5.49
C PRO A 268 13.92 -14.49 -6.06
N LEU A 269 13.00 -15.47 -6.06
CA LEU A 269 13.23 -16.83 -6.53
C LEU A 269 13.13 -16.94 -8.05
N ALA A 270 12.13 -16.30 -8.66
CA ALA A 270 11.78 -16.49 -10.06
C ALA A 270 12.39 -15.47 -11.03
N ARG A 271 12.81 -14.29 -10.55
CA ARG A 271 13.45 -13.20 -11.33
C ARG A 271 12.69 -12.77 -12.60
N ARG A 272 11.37 -12.99 -12.63
CA ARG A 272 10.44 -12.57 -13.69
C ARG A 272 9.36 -11.67 -13.06
N PHE A 273 8.39 -11.18 -13.82
CA PHE A 273 7.17 -10.60 -13.26
C PHE A 273 6.12 -11.70 -13.04
N LEU A 274 5.26 -11.52 -12.03
CA LEU A 274 4.07 -12.34 -11.79
C LEU A 274 2.89 -11.36 -11.70
N ASP A 275 1.92 -11.52 -12.60
CA ASP A 275 0.71 -10.70 -12.64
C ASP A 275 -0.33 -11.18 -11.60
N PHE A 276 -1.26 -10.32 -11.20
CA PHE A 276 -2.34 -10.71 -10.30
C PHE A 276 -3.23 -11.82 -10.89
N SER A 277 -3.35 -11.90 -12.22
CA SER A 277 -4.04 -12.96 -12.95
C SER A 277 -3.25 -14.28 -13.06
N GLU A 278 -1.99 -14.31 -12.63
CA GLU A 278 -1.12 -15.49 -12.65
C GLU A 278 -1.02 -16.20 -11.29
N ALA A 279 -1.76 -15.75 -10.27
CA ALA A 279 -1.86 -16.37 -8.95
C ALA A 279 -3.30 -16.40 -8.41
N GLU A 280 -3.79 -17.60 -8.12
CA GLU A 280 -5.09 -17.91 -7.49
C GLU A 280 -4.92 -18.02 -5.97
N LEU A 281 -5.79 -17.38 -5.17
CA LEU A 281 -5.70 -17.36 -3.70
C LEU A 281 -7.02 -17.77 -3.03
N VAL A 282 -6.90 -18.59 -1.99
CA VAL A 282 -7.99 -18.93 -1.06
C VAL A 282 -7.64 -18.43 0.34
N LEU A 283 -8.44 -17.49 0.85
CA LEU A 283 -8.34 -16.99 2.23
C LEU A 283 -9.05 -17.94 3.21
N SER A 284 -8.77 -17.82 4.50
CA SER A 284 -9.48 -18.55 5.55
C SER A 284 -9.55 -17.76 6.85
N GLU A 285 -10.69 -17.86 7.56
CA GLU A 285 -11.03 -17.07 8.75
C GLU A 285 -10.07 -17.24 9.94
N ASP A 286 -9.25 -18.31 9.96
CA ASP A 286 -8.27 -18.58 11.02
C ASP A 286 -6.96 -17.79 10.90
N GLY A 287 -6.91 -16.79 10.02
CA GLY A 287 -5.73 -15.96 9.78
C GLY A 287 -4.74 -16.58 8.79
N THR A 288 -5.17 -17.55 7.98
CA THR A 288 -4.33 -18.21 6.97
C THR A 288 -4.81 -17.98 5.54
N PHE A 289 -3.93 -18.18 4.56
CA PHE A 289 -4.30 -18.30 3.15
C PHE A 289 -3.39 -19.29 2.41
N ALA A 290 -3.87 -19.80 1.29
CA ALA A 290 -3.08 -20.59 0.33
C ALA A 290 -3.13 -19.91 -1.05
N ALA A 291 -1.99 -19.93 -1.75
CA ALA A 291 -1.83 -19.34 -3.08
C ALA A 291 -1.25 -20.36 -4.06
N ARG A 292 -1.79 -20.42 -5.28
CA ARG A 292 -1.30 -21.26 -6.39
C ARG A 292 -0.85 -20.38 -7.55
N VAL A 293 0.43 -20.50 -7.91
CA VAL A 293 1.05 -19.82 -9.04
C VAL A 293 0.78 -20.62 -10.32
N LEU A 294 -0.01 -20.02 -11.21
CA LEU A 294 -0.54 -20.65 -12.41
C LEU A 294 0.53 -20.80 -13.50
N VAL A 295 1.54 -19.94 -13.51
CA VAL A 295 2.70 -20.03 -14.41
C VAL A 295 3.78 -21.03 -13.92
N PRO A 296 4.66 -21.52 -14.81
CA PRO A 296 5.84 -22.29 -14.40
C PRO A 296 6.82 -21.44 -13.59
N GLY A 297 7.34 -21.98 -12.48
CA GLY A 297 8.26 -21.26 -11.59
C GLY A 297 8.88 -22.17 -10.51
N PRO A 298 9.83 -21.65 -9.71
CA PRO A 298 10.56 -22.42 -8.69
C PRO A 298 9.70 -22.81 -7.48
N VAL A 299 8.56 -22.14 -7.30
CA VAL A 299 7.51 -22.47 -6.34
C VAL A 299 6.16 -22.34 -7.08
N ARG A 300 5.25 -23.30 -6.86
CA ARG A 300 3.91 -23.30 -7.46
C ARG A 300 2.79 -23.18 -6.45
N GLU A 301 3.03 -23.54 -5.19
CA GLU A 301 2.07 -23.36 -4.09
C GLU A 301 2.79 -22.69 -2.92
N LEU A 302 2.08 -21.75 -2.28
CA LEU A 302 2.61 -20.89 -1.23
C LEU A 302 1.58 -20.76 -0.10
N GLY A 303 1.99 -21.05 1.13
CA GLY A 303 1.20 -20.79 2.33
C GLY A 303 1.51 -19.41 2.90
N GLY A 304 0.48 -18.71 3.38
CA GLY A 304 0.61 -17.41 3.99
C GLY A 304 -0.29 -17.23 5.22
N ARG A 305 -0.09 -16.10 5.90
CA ARG A 305 -0.90 -15.66 7.04
C ARG A 305 -1.34 -14.21 6.86
N TRP A 306 -2.49 -13.88 7.42
CA TRP A 306 -3.05 -12.54 7.44
C TRP A 306 -3.60 -12.21 8.83
N ALA A 307 -3.60 -10.93 9.19
CA ALA A 307 -4.19 -10.43 10.44
C ALA A 307 -4.71 -9.01 10.25
N VAL A 308 -5.67 -8.60 11.08
CA VAL A 308 -6.31 -7.28 11.04
C VAL A 308 -6.43 -6.71 12.46
N GLY A 309 -6.22 -5.41 12.59
CA GLY A 309 -6.19 -4.66 13.85
C GLY A 309 -5.73 -3.22 13.63
N ASP A 310 -6.12 -2.28 14.51
CA ASP A 310 -5.74 -0.86 14.45
C ASP A 310 -6.00 -0.15 13.10
N GLY A 311 -7.00 -0.62 12.34
CA GLY A 311 -7.30 -0.10 10.99
C GLY A 311 -6.33 -0.57 9.90
N LEU A 312 -5.49 -1.57 10.18
CA LEU A 312 -4.54 -2.16 9.24
C LEU A 312 -4.90 -3.62 8.91
N VAL A 313 -4.62 -4.02 7.67
CA VAL A 313 -4.37 -5.40 7.26
C VAL A 313 -2.86 -5.62 7.26
N VAL A 314 -2.40 -6.77 7.73
CA VAL A 314 -1.03 -7.25 7.45
C VAL A 314 -1.07 -8.67 6.89
N THR A 315 -0.17 -8.98 5.96
CA THR A 315 -0.03 -10.31 5.36
C THR A 315 1.44 -10.72 5.24
N ALA A 316 1.69 -12.02 5.22
CA ALA A 316 3.01 -12.57 4.98
C ALA A 316 2.98 -13.93 4.26
N VAL A 317 3.99 -14.17 3.43
CA VAL A 317 4.33 -15.46 2.81
C VAL A 317 5.78 -15.77 3.11
N THR A 318 6.09 -17.02 3.48
CA THR A 318 7.43 -17.44 3.88
C THR A 318 7.80 -18.76 3.22
N VAL A 319 9.00 -18.86 2.64
CA VAL A 319 9.48 -20.05 1.90
C VAL A 319 10.72 -20.60 2.60
N ARG A 320 10.59 -21.77 3.24
CA ARG A 320 11.71 -22.46 3.93
C ARG A 320 12.85 -22.79 2.96
N ALA A 321 14.07 -22.92 3.51
CA ALA A 321 15.25 -23.35 2.78
C ALA A 321 15.21 -24.83 2.37
#